data_AF-F3MJ25-F1
#
_entry.id   AF-F3MJ25-F1
#
_cell.length_a   1.000
_cell.length_b   1.000
_cell.length_c   1.000
_cell.angle_alpha   90.00
_cell.angle_beta   90.00
_cell.angle_gamma   90.00
#
_symmetry.space_group_name_H-M   'P 1'
#
loop_
_entity.id
_entity.type
_entity.pdbx_description
1 polymer ?
#
loop_
_entity_poly.entity_id
_entity_poly.type
_entity_poly.pdbx_seq_one_letter_code
_entity_poly.pdbx_strand_id
1 'polypeptide(L)'
;MRCESCGVSVDPAHQACPLCRRSVQGKDDKHLVSNSWYPVYEAAEEQHASSSLVSKWLTFLAVSVMGISVLINLLGNREVWWSLTLMPCVLYVWLSIRHTLMSGSHLGGKIIVQLLGLSGMLLWINLASGTSYWSTGYVIPFLMMAATLLITVICCSRKMGWREFAGYLLTLILLGIVPLLLYAVGMSHVLWTAVAAAVYALLTFGGMCLIADKGFRKEMKRRLHF
;
A
#
# COMPACT_ATOMS: atom_id res chain seq x y z
N MET A 1 -45.52 -8.81 -3.14
CA MET A 1 -46.38 -8.40 -4.28
C MET A 1 -46.29 -9.44 -5.40
N ARG A 2 -47.33 -9.67 -6.19
CA ARG A 2 -47.29 -10.67 -7.29
C ARG A 2 -47.12 -9.96 -8.61
N CYS A 3 -46.15 -10.38 -9.43
CA CYS A 3 -45.96 -9.79 -10.76
C CYS A 3 -47.05 -10.30 -11.70
N GLU A 4 -47.81 -9.39 -12.32
CA GLU A 4 -48.89 -9.74 -13.25
C GLU A 4 -48.37 -10.47 -14.50
N SER A 5 -47.13 -10.20 -14.88
CA SER A 5 -46.59 -10.70 -16.14
C SER A 5 -46.02 -12.13 -16.07
N CYS A 6 -45.45 -12.52 -14.93
CA CYS A 6 -44.82 -13.84 -14.77
C CYS A 6 -45.45 -14.66 -13.63
N GLY A 7 -46.42 -14.10 -12.91
CA GLY A 7 -47.13 -14.77 -11.82
C GLY A 7 -46.30 -15.04 -10.57
N VAL A 8 -45.03 -14.61 -10.52
CA VAL A 8 -44.11 -14.84 -9.40
C VAL A 8 -44.37 -13.84 -8.26
N SER A 9 -44.27 -14.30 -7.02
CA SER A 9 -44.26 -13.44 -5.83
C SER A 9 -42.92 -12.74 -5.68
N VAL A 10 -42.90 -11.42 -5.84
CA VAL A 10 -41.75 -10.54 -5.69
C VAL A 10 -41.79 -9.84 -4.33
N ASP A 11 -40.64 -9.74 -3.69
CA ASP A 11 -40.46 -9.00 -2.44
C ASP A 11 -40.77 -7.50 -2.65
N PRO A 12 -41.59 -6.87 -1.80
CA PRO A 12 -41.91 -5.44 -1.90
C PRO A 12 -40.70 -4.49 -1.93
N ALA A 13 -39.52 -4.94 -1.47
CA ALA A 13 -38.28 -4.15 -1.55
C ALA A 13 -37.76 -3.97 -3.00
N HIS A 14 -38.18 -4.81 -3.95
CA HIS A 14 -37.67 -4.79 -5.33
C HIS A 14 -38.60 -4.00 -6.27
N GLN A 15 -38.12 -2.87 -6.81
CA GLN A 15 -38.90 -2.03 -7.74
C GLN A 15 -39.20 -2.71 -9.10
N ALA A 16 -38.43 -3.74 -9.46
CA ALA A 16 -38.60 -4.52 -10.68
C ALA A 16 -38.55 -6.02 -10.38
N CYS A 17 -39.31 -6.81 -11.15
CA CYS A 17 -39.29 -8.26 -11.02
C CYS A 17 -37.92 -8.79 -11.50
N PRO A 18 -37.17 -9.57 -10.69
CA PRO A 18 -35.85 -10.07 -11.08
C PRO A 18 -35.90 -11.07 -12.25
N LEU A 19 -37.05 -11.70 -12.51
CA LEU A 19 -37.20 -12.74 -13.53
C LEU A 19 -37.51 -12.16 -14.91
N CYS A 20 -38.53 -11.29 -14.99
CA CYS A 20 -39.01 -10.72 -16.26
C CYS A 20 -38.65 -9.24 -16.46
N ARG A 21 -38.01 -8.62 -15.46
CA ARG A 21 -37.55 -7.21 -15.44
C ARG A 21 -38.63 -6.15 -15.63
N ARG A 22 -39.92 -6.52 -15.59
CA ARG A 22 -41.01 -5.53 -15.61
C ARG A 22 -41.12 -4.84 -14.25
N SER A 23 -41.42 -3.55 -14.28
CA SER A 23 -41.67 -2.78 -13.05
C SER A 23 -42.91 -3.33 -12.35
N VAL A 24 -42.83 -3.43 -11.03
CA VAL A 24 -43.95 -3.87 -10.20
C VAL A 24 -44.40 -2.63 -9.42
N GLN A 25 -44.79 -1.58 -10.14
CA GLN A 25 -45.21 -0.30 -9.55
C GLN A 25 -46.63 -0.42 -8.97
N GLY A 26 -46.73 -0.65 -7.67
CA GLY A 26 -47.88 -0.27 -6.87
C GLY A 26 -47.61 1.11 -6.24
N LYS A 27 -48.50 2.07 -6.46
CA LYS A 27 -48.53 3.40 -5.83
C LYS A 27 -48.30 3.29 -4.32
N ASP A 28 -47.15 3.76 -3.83
CA ASP A 28 -46.98 4.56 -2.61
C ASP A 28 -45.48 4.80 -2.36
N ASP A 29 -45.00 5.95 -2.84
CA ASP A 29 -43.61 6.42 -2.83
C ASP A 29 -43.05 6.79 -1.45
N LYS A 30 -43.42 6.12 -0.35
CA LYS A 30 -43.02 6.61 0.99
C LYS A 30 -42.33 5.66 1.97
N HIS A 31 -42.14 4.38 1.70
CA HIS A 31 -41.23 3.59 2.53
C HIS A 31 -40.55 2.51 1.69
N LEU A 32 -39.28 2.75 1.31
CA LEU A 32 -38.33 1.67 1.02
C LEU A 32 -38.19 0.85 2.31
N VAL A 33 -39.04 -0.17 2.47
CA VAL A 33 -38.90 -1.15 3.54
C VAL A 33 -37.59 -1.88 3.27
N SER A 34 -36.58 -1.58 4.08
CA SER A 34 -35.29 -2.27 4.07
C SER A 34 -35.56 -3.77 4.23
N ASN A 35 -35.04 -4.56 3.28
CA ASN A 35 -35.21 -6.00 3.31
C ASN A 35 -34.36 -6.59 4.45
N SER A 36 -34.99 -7.04 5.53
CA SER A 36 -34.29 -7.59 6.70
C SER A 36 -33.44 -8.84 6.40
N TRP A 37 -33.67 -9.49 5.26
CA TRP A 37 -32.93 -10.67 4.82
C TRP A 37 -31.59 -10.36 4.16
N TYR A 38 -31.37 -9.10 3.77
CA TYR A 38 -30.11 -8.66 3.18
C TYR A 38 -29.42 -7.69 4.13
N PRO A 39 -28.13 -7.90 4.46
CA PRO A 39 -27.39 -6.91 5.21
C PRO A 39 -27.38 -5.61 4.41
N VAL A 40 -27.77 -4.51 5.06
CA VAL A 40 -27.55 -3.17 4.53
C VAL A 40 -26.04 -2.97 4.53
N TYR A 41 -25.44 -3.00 3.34
CA TYR A 41 -24.07 -2.52 3.19
C TYR A 41 -24.14 -1.01 3.31
N GLU A 42 -23.80 -0.46 4.48
CA GLU A 42 -23.44 0.94 4.55
C GLU A 42 -22.30 1.13 3.54
N ALA A 43 -22.54 1.96 2.52
CA ALA A 43 -21.49 2.34 1.60
C ALA A 43 -20.31 2.76 2.48
N ALA A 44 -19.12 2.18 2.22
CA ALA A 44 -17.90 2.39 2.99
C ALA A 44 -17.35 3.84 2.86
N GLU A 45 -18.24 4.81 2.87
CA GLU A 45 -18.05 6.23 2.66
C GLU A 45 -17.89 6.95 4.01
N GLU A 46 -18.49 6.43 5.09
CA GLU A 46 -18.46 7.09 6.40
C GLU A 46 -17.05 7.12 7.04
N GLN A 47 -16.22 6.10 6.81
CA GLN A 47 -14.85 6.11 7.32
C GLN A 47 -13.91 7.07 6.56
N HIS A 48 -14.32 7.56 5.39
CA HIS A 48 -13.60 8.59 4.64
C HIS A 48 -14.00 10.03 5.03
N ALA A 49 -15.22 10.25 5.53
CA ALA A 49 -15.76 11.59 5.75
C ALA A 49 -15.01 12.38 6.85
N SER A 50 -14.72 11.76 8.00
CA SER A 50 -13.98 12.41 9.11
C SER A 50 -12.48 12.56 8.84
N SER A 51 -11.92 11.69 7.99
CA SER A 51 -10.53 11.77 7.54
C SER A 51 -10.28 12.97 6.62
N SER A 52 -11.33 13.51 6.00
CA SER A 52 -11.19 14.54 4.96
C SER A 52 -10.63 15.86 5.49
N LEU A 53 -11.06 16.31 6.67
CA LEU A 53 -10.58 17.57 7.26
C LEU A 53 -9.12 17.43 7.73
N VAL A 54 -8.81 16.39 8.51
CA VAL A 54 -7.43 16.13 8.98
C VAL A 54 -6.48 15.92 7.80
N SER A 55 -6.91 15.18 6.78
CA SER A 55 -6.16 15.02 5.53
C SER A 55 -5.88 16.36 4.84
N LYS A 56 -6.89 17.23 4.74
CA LYS A 56 -6.77 18.56 4.12
C LYS A 56 -5.78 19.45 4.88
N TRP A 57 -5.88 19.49 6.21
CA TRP A 57 -4.95 20.24 7.06
C TRP A 57 -3.53 19.68 6.98
N LEU A 58 -3.37 18.36 6.98
CA LEU A 58 -2.08 17.70 6.84
C LEU A 58 -1.42 18.02 5.48
N THR A 59 -2.17 17.96 4.38
CA THR A 59 -1.67 18.39 3.06
C THR A 59 -1.31 19.87 3.03
N PHE A 60 -2.15 20.71 3.62
CA PHE A 60 -1.90 22.15 3.68
C PHE A 60 -0.64 22.47 4.48
N LEU A 61 -0.44 21.82 5.62
CA LEU A 61 0.76 21.98 6.44
C LEU A 61 2.02 21.51 5.70
N ALA A 62 1.98 20.34 5.05
CA ALA A 62 3.10 19.84 4.27
C ALA A 62 3.49 20.81 3.15
N VAL A 63 2.51 21.27 2.36
CA VAL A 63 2.73 22.25 1.28
C VAL A 63 3.25 23.58 1.83
N SER A 64 2.73 24.04 2.96
CA SER A 64 3.17 25.28 3.60
C SER A 64 4.63 25.20 4.06
N VAL A 65 5.01 24.11 4.76
CA VAL A 65 6.40 23.90 5.20
C VAL A 65 7.35 23.84 4.01
N MET A 66 6.97 23.08 2.97
CA MET A 66 7.73 23.00 1.72
C MET A 66 7.87 24.39 1.06
N GLY A 67 6.76 25.13 0.90
CA GLY A 67 6.76 26.47 0.29
C GLY A 67 7.58 27.49 1.07
N ILE A 68 7.42 27.53 2.40
CA ILE A 68 8.19 28.41 3.29
C ILE A 68 9.68 28.07 3.23
N SER A 69 10.05 26.78 3.23
CA SER A 69 11.47 26.38 3.14
C SER A 69 12.11 26.84 1.82
N VAL A 70 11.38 26.76 0.71
CA VAL A 70 11.85 27.26 -0.60
C VAL A 70 11.95 28.77 -0.59
N LEU A 71 10.96 29.46 -0.02
CA LEU A 71 10.96 30.92 0.09
C LEU A 71 12.15 31.42 0.92
N ILE A 72 12.40 30.81 2.09
CA ILE A 72 13.57 31.15 2.93
C ILE A 72 14.87 30.89 2.16
N ASN A 73 14.96 29.80 1.40
CA ASN A 73 16.15 29.50 0.60
C ASN A 73 16.36 30.50 -0.54
N LEU A 74 15.27 31.01 -1.13
CA LEU A 74 15.32 32.02 -2.20
C LEU A 74 15.68 33.42 -1.68
N LEU A 75 15.15 33.81 -0.52
CA LEU A 75 15.42 35.12 0.10
C LEU A 75 16.74 35.15 0.86
N GLY A 76 17.21 33.99 1.33
CA GLY A 76 18.45 33.84 2.06
C GLY A 76 19.63 33.50 1.15
N ASN A 77 20.43 32.53 1.59
CA ASN A 77 21.71 32.22 0.98
C ASN A 77 21.52 31.28 -0.23
N ARG A 78 21.82 31.77 -1.44
CA ARG A 78 21.52 31.09 -2.70
C ARG A 78 22.48 29.95 -3.05
N GLU A 79 23.58 29.84 -2.31
CA GLU A 79 24.66 28.89 -2.59
C GLU A 79 24.37 27.48 -2.04
N VAL A 80 23.54 27.35 -0.99
CA VAL A 80 23.27 26.06 -0.33
C VAL A 80 21.77 25.76 -0.35
N TRP A 81 21.36 24.80 -1.18
CA TRP A 81 19.96 24.39 -1.35
C TRP A 81 19.46 23.43 -0.26
N TRP A 82 19.51 23.86 1.00
CA TRP A 82 19.06 23.04 2.14
C TRP A 82 17.58 22.64 2.05
N SER A 83 16.76 23.45 1.36
CA SER A 83 15.35 23.14 1.10
C SER A 83 15.19 21.86 0.27
N LEU A 84 16.12 21.54 -0.63
CA LEU A 84 16.07 20.34 -1.47
C LEU A 84 16.21 19.05 -0.64
N THR A 85 16.96 19.08 0.45
CA THR A 85 17.12 17.96 1.39
C THR A 85 15.93 17.84 2.33
N LEU A 86 15.27 18.95 2.68
CA LEU A 86 14.12 18.96 3.58
C LEU A 86 12.84 18.42 2.91
N MET A 87 12.65 18.70 1.62
CA MET A 87 11.49 18.26 0.82
C MET A 87 11.16 16.76 0.95
N PRO A 88 12.09 15.83 0.66
CA PRO A 88 11.79 14.41 0.75
C PRO A 88 11.43 13.96 2.18
N CYS A 89 12.00 14.60 3.21
CA CYS A 89 11.66 14.32 4.60
C CYS A 89 10.21 14.70 4.93
N VAL A 90 9.77 15.89 4.51
CA VAL A 90 8.39 16.35 4.72
C VAL A 90 7.41 15.47 3.93
N LEU A 91 7.74 15.14 2.69
CA LEU A 91 6.92 14.24 1.86
C LEU A 91 6.80 12.83 2.48
N TYR A 92 7.87 12.29 3.03
CA TYR A 92 7.85 10.99 3.71
C TYR A 92 6.99 11.00 4.97
N VAL A 93 7.08 12.05 5.79
CA VAL A 93 6.23 12.19 6.99
C VAL A 93 4.76 12.30 6.58
N TRP A 94 4.47 13.11 5.56
CA TRP A 94 3.12 13.24 5.01
C TRP A 94 2.58 11.88 4.51
N LEU A 95 3.36 11.16 3.71
CA LEU A 95 3.03 9.82 3.21
C LEU A 95 2.80 8.85 4.38
N SER A 96 3.67 8.88 5.38
CA SER A 96 3.61 8.03 6.57
C SER A 96 2.31 8.23 7.33
N ILE A 97 1.94 9.47 7.63
CA ILE A 97 0.72 9.77 8.38
C ILE A 97 -0.51 9.39 7.55
N ARG A 98 -0.56 9.82 6.28
CA ARG A 98 -1.71 9.59 5.40
C ARG A 98 -1.94 8.11 5.14
N HIS A 99 -0.89 7.35 4.81
CA HIS A 99 -1.03 5.96 4.41
C HIS A 99 -0.92 4.98 5.59
N THR A 100 -0.09 5.26 6.61
CA THR A 100 0.13 4.29 7.70
C THR A 100 -0.87 4.48 8.83
N LEU A 101 -1.11 5.73 9.24
CA LEU A 101 -1.98 6.05 10.37
C LEU A 101 -3.45 6.11 9.96
N MET A 102 -3.77 6.81 8.87
CA MET A 102 -5.17 7.07 8.50
C MET A 102 -5.79 5.98 7.60
N SER A 103 -4.98 5.09 7.01
CA SER A 103 -5.51 4.04 6.14
C SER A 103 -5.89 2.77 6.91
N GLY A 104 -7.06 2.21 6.57
CA GLY A 104 -7.44 0.84 6.90
C GLY A 104 -6.73 -0.23 6.06
N SER A 105 -5.65 0.12 5.36
CA SER A 105 -4.90 -0.80 4.50
C SER A 105 -4.27 -1.97 5.26
N HIS A 106 -4.13 -3.09 4.57
CA HIS A 106 -3.52 -4.29 5.12
C HIS A 106 -2.07 -4.03 5.59
N LEU A 107 -1.67 -4.65 6.70
CA LEU A 107 -0.36 -4.44 7.33
C LEU A 107 0.81 -4.67 6.36
N GLY A 108 0.72 -5.69 5.51
CA GLY A 108 1.76 -5.96 4.49
C GLY A 108 1.91 -4.82 3.48
N GLY A 109 0.79 -4.19 3.10
CA GLY A 109 0.81 -3.02 2.21
C GLY A 109 1.45 -1.80 2.87
N LYS A 110 1.18 -1.59 4.16
CA LYS A 110 1.82 -0.52 4.94
C LYS A 110 3.34 -0.67 4.98
N ILE A 111 3.84 -1.89 5.20
CA ILE A 111 5.28 -2.18 5.24
C ILE A 111 5.93 -1.87 3.88
N ILE A 112 5.33 -2.32 2.77
CA ILE A 112 5.89 -2.06 1.43
C ILE A 112 5.90 -0.56 1.10
N VAL A 113 4.80 0.15 1.38
CA VAL A 113 4.74 1.59 1.10
C VAL A 113 5.75 2.35 1.96
N GLN A 114 5.97 1.95 3.22
CA GLN A 114 7.00 2.55 4.07
C GLN A 114 8.41 2.26 3.57
N LEU A 115 8.68 1.02 3.17
CA LEU A 115 9.96 0.63 2.57
C LEU A 115 10.27 1.44 1.31
N LEU A 116 9.30 1.56 0.39
CA LEU A 116 9.44 2.33 -0.85
C LEU A 116 9.56 3.84 -0.57
N GLY A 117 8.74 4.37 0.32
CA GLY A 117 8.77 5.79 0.71
C GLY A 117 10.10 6.17 1.34
N LEU A 118 10.61 5.36 2.27
CA LEU A 118 11.88 5.62 2.95
C LEU A 118 13.07 5.43 2.02
N SER A 119 13.05 4.39 1.17
CA SER A 119 14.08 4.19 0.15
C SER A 119 14.11 5.33 -0.86
N GLY A 120 12.94 5.79 -1.33
CA GLY A 120 12.80 6.92 -2.24
C GLY A 120 13.27 8.24 -1.63
N MET A 121 12.93 8.49 -0.35
CA MET A 121 13.43 9.63 0.41
C MET A 121 14.96 9.63 0.47
N LEU A 122 15.57 8.50 0.82
CA LEU A 122 17.02 8.35 0.92
C LEU A 122 17.74 8.48 -0.43
N LEU A 123 17.13 7.96 -1.50
CA LEU A 123 17.65 8.14 -2.86
C LEU A 123 17.64 9.61 -3.26
N TRP A 124 16.53 10.32 -3.01
CA TRP A 124 16.45 11.76 -3.26
C TRP A 124 17.55 12.50 -2.51
N ILE A 125 17.74 12.22 -1.22
CA ILE A 125 18.78 12.88 -0.40
C ILE A 125 20.18 12.63 -0.97
N ASN A 126 20.50 11.41 -1.43
CA ASN A 126 21.80 11.15 -2.09
C ASN A 126 21.97 11.98 -3.36
N LEU A 127 20.94 12.02 -4.21
CA LEU A 127 20.95 12.79 -5.47
C LEU A 127 21.10 14.29 -5.20
N ALA A 128 20.42 14.81 -4.18
CA ALA A 128 20.44 16.22 -3.80
C ALA A 128 21.75 16.65 -3.13
N SER A 129 22.35 15.77 -2.32
CA SER A 129 23.57 16.11 -1.57
C SER A 129 24.83 15.99 -2.43
N GLY A 130 24.81 15.22 -3.54
CA GLY A 130 25.97 14.98 -4.39
C GLY A 130 27.13 14.25 -3.68
N THR A 131 26.93 13.82 -2.44
CA THR A 131 27.91 13.15 -1.59
C THR A 131 27.80 11.62 -1.69
N SER A 132 28.72 10.92 -1.02
CA SER A 132 28.85 9.47 -0.99
C SER A 132 27.51 8.73 -0.96
N TYR A 133 27.37 7.69 -1.78
CA TYR A 133 26.25 6.75 -1.87
C TYR A 133 26.07 5.87 -0.61
N TRP A 134 26.02 6.48 0.57
CA TRP A 134 25.99 5.80 1.86
C TRP A 134 24.65 5.08 2.07
N SER A 135 23.54 5.70 1.67
CA SER A 135 22.21 5.11 1.88
C SER A 135 21.96 3.92 0.96
N THR A 136 22.40 3.97 -0.30
CA THR A 136 22.35 2.84 -1.26
C THR A 136 23.38 1.77 -0.95
N GLY A 137 24.51 2.15 -0.36
CA GLY A 137 25.55 1.23 0.10
C GLY A 137 25.18 0.43 1.35
N TYR A 138 24.42 1.00 2.29
CA TYR A 138 24.13 0.33 3.56
C TYR A 138 22.63 0.33 3.87
N VAL A 139 22.04 1.52 4.01
CA VAL A 139 20.71 1.68 4.59
C VAL A 139 19.63 0.95 3.81
N ILE A 140 19.56 1.14 2.49
CA ILE A 140 18.56 0.54 1.61
C ILE A 140 18.65 -1.01 1.61
N PRO A 141 19.83 -1.64 1.40
CA PRO A 141 19.96 -3.09 1.53
C PRO A 141 19.48 -3.62 2.90
N PHE A 142 19.86 -2.97 4.00
CA PHE A 142 19.42 -3.36 5.34
C PHE A 142 17.92 -3.15 5.56
N LEU A 143 17.32 -2.10 4.96
CA LEU A 143 15.89 -1.86 5.00
C LEU A 143 15.10 -2.96 4.28
N MET A 144 15.58 -3.41 3.12
CA MET A 144 14.99 -4.52 2.37
C MET A 144 15.01 -5.81 3.20
N MET A 145 16.15 -6.12 3.82
CA MET A 145 16.27 -7.28 4.72
C MET A 145 15.35 -7.16 5.93
N ALA A 146 15.30 -6.00 6.59
CA ALA A 146 14.46 -5.77 7.76
C ALA A 146 12.96 -5.88 7.44
N ALA A 147 12.51 -5.31 6.32
CA ALA A 147 11.12 -5.41 5.88
C ALA A 147 10.72 -6.85 5.56
N THR A 148 11.62 -7.59 4.89
CA THR A 148 11.40 -8.99 4.56
C THR A 148 11.36 -9.84 5.83
N LEU A 149 12.30 -9.63 6.76
CA LEU A 149 12.30 -10.27 8.07
C LEU A 149 10.99 -10.01 8.83
N LEU A 150 10.55 -8.75 8.89
CA LEU A 150 9.32 -8.36 9.58
C LEU A 150 8.10 -9.13 9.04
N ILE A 151 7.92 -9.18 7.71
CA ILE A 151 6.81 -9.92 7.11
C ILE A 151 6.94 -11.43 7.38
N THR A 152 8.14 -12.01 7.26
CA THR A 152 8.34 -13.44 7.56
C THR A 152 8.01 -13.78 9.02
N VAL A 153 8.39 -12.94 9.98
CA VAL A 153 8.06 -13.14 11.41
C VAL A 153 6.55 -13.05 11.63
N ILE A 154 5.87 -12.07 11.04
CA ILE A 154 4.40 -11.94 11.11
C ILE A 154 3.73 -13.20 10.54
N CYS A 155 4.24 -13.68 9.42
CA CYS A 155 3.74 -14.86 8.73
C CYS A 155 3.91 -16.14 9.56
N CYS A 156 5.05 -16.33 10.21
CA CYS A 156 5.30 -17.46 11.10
C CYS A 156 4.45 -17.39 12.39
N SER A 157 4.15 -16.19 12.87
CA SER A 157 3.39 -15.98 14.10
C SER A 157 1.88 -16.22 13.93
N ARG A 158 1.35 -16.12 12.70
CA ARG A 158 -0.09 -16.20 12.39
C ARG A 158 -0.38 -17.44 11.54
N LYS A 159 -1.21 -18.37 12.02
CA LYS A 159 -1.56 -19.62 11.30
C LYS A 159 -2.12 -19.42 9.88
N MET A 160 -2.85 -18.32 9.62
CA MET A 160 -3.37 -17.94 8.28
C MET A 160 -2.49 -16.92 7.53
N GLY A 161 -1.37 -16.47 8.12
CA GLY A 161 -0.55 -15.39 7.60
C GLY A 161 0.05 -15.67 6.23
N TRP A 162 0.38 -16.92 5.92
CA TRP A 162 1.02 -17.27 4.64
C TRP A 162 0.18 -16.90 3.42
N ARG A 163 -1.13 -17.13 3.46
CA ARG A 163 -1.98 -16.83 2.29
C ARG A 163 -2.22 -15.33 2.13
N GLU A 164 -2.31 -14.59 3.24
CA GLU A 164 -2.56 -13.14 3.25
C GLU A 164 -1.29 -12.35 2.90
N PHE A 165 -0.13 -12.80 3.38
CA PHE A 165 1.15 -12.11 3.21
C PHE A 165 1.99 -12.57 2.02
N ALA A 166 1.65 -13.69 1.38
CA ALA A 166 2.43 -14.23 0.27
C ALA A 166 2.67 -13.25 -0.90
N GLY A 167 1.65 -12.50 -1.30
CA GLY A 167 1.80 -11.50 -2.36
C GLY A 167 2.80 -10.41 -1.97
N TYR A 168 2.75 -9.97 -0.71
CA TYR A 168 3.68 -8.96 -0.19
C TYR A 168 5.10 -9.50 -0.07
N LEU A 169 5.26 -10.75 0.38
CA LEU A 169 6.57 -11.39 0.47
C LEU A 169 7.19 -11.58 -0.92
N LEU A 170 6.39 -11.98 -1.92
CA LEU A 170 6.85 -12.07 -3.31
C LEU A 170 7.35 -10.72 -3.83
N THR A 171 6.61 -9.63 -3.57
CA THR A 171 7.04 -8.27 -3.94
C THR A 171 8.35 -7.89 -3.25
N LEU A 172 8.52 -8.21 -1.96
CA LEU A 172 9.77 -7.93 -1.23
C LEU A 172 10.96 -8.73 -1.76
N ILE A 173 10.75 -9.97 -2.18
CA ILE A 173 11.79 -10.79 -2.80
C ILE A 173 12.28 -10.15 -4.11
N LEU A 174 11.36 -9.68 -4.95
CA LEU A 174 11.71 -8.93 -6.16
C LEU A 174 12.45 -7.63 -5.81
N LEU A 175 11.99 -6.93 -4.78
CA LEU A 175 12.63 -5.71 -4.29
C LEU A 175 14.02 -5.94 -3.70
N GLY A 176 14.30 -7.15 -3.17
CA GLY A 176 15.61 -7.54 -2.67
C GLY A 176 16.71 -7.58 -3.73
N ILE A 177 16.35 -7.60 -5.03
CA ILE A 177 17.30 -7.51 -6.15
C ILE A 177 17.67 -6.04 -6.45
N VAL A 178 16.86 -5.08 -6.03
CA VAL A 178 17.05 -3.64 -6.31
C VAL A 178 18.40 -3.10 -5.82
N PRO A 179 18.91 -3.45 -4.61
CA PRO A 179 20.26 -3.05 -4.20
C PRO A 179 21.37 -3.51 -5.16
N LEU A 180 21.22 -4.68 -5.79
CA LEU A 180 22.17 -5.19 -6.79
C LEU A 180 22.13 -4.35 -8.07
N LEU A 181 20.92 -3.97 -8.51
CA LEU A 181 20.72 -3.07 -9.65
C LEU A 181 21.31 -1.69 -9.38
N LEU A 182 21.11 -1.14 -8.18
CA LEU A 182 21.71 0.13 -7.76
C LEU A 182 23.24 0.09 -7.79
N TYR A 183 23.85 -1.02 -7.38
CA TYR A 183 25.29 -1.23 -7.52
C TYR A 183 25.72 -1.30 -8.99
N ALA A 184 25.01 -2.03 -9.84
CA ALA A 184 25.32 -2.17 -11.26
C ALA A 184 25.27 -0.83 -12.03
N VAL A 185 24.36 0.07 -11.67
CA VAL A 185 24.25 1.43 -12.26
C VAL A 185 25.31 2.40 -11.70
N GLY A 186 26.14 1.97 -10.75
CA GLY A 186 27.17 2.81 -10.13
C GLY A 186 26.64 3.74 -9.03
N MET A 187 25.39 3.54 -8.58
CA MET A 187 24.78 4.31 -7.48
C MET A 187 25.08 3.71 -6.10
N SER A 188 25.94 2.69 -6.01
CA SER A 188 26.44 2.11 -4.76
C SER A 188 27.87 1.60 -4.96
N HIS A 189 28.73 1.78 -3.96
CA HIS A 189 30.11 1.30 -3.99
C HIS A 189 30.36 0.10 -3.07
N VAL A 190 29.34 -0.38 -2.36
CA VAL A 190 29.46 -1.46 -1.37
C VAL A 190 28.74 -2.70 -1.90
N LEU A 191 29.50 -3.64 -2.45
CA LEU A 191 28.94 -4.83 -3.10
C LEU A 191 28.31 -5.81 -2.10
N TRP A 192 28.96 -6.04 -0.96
CA TRP A 192 28.58 -7.13 -0.06
C TRP A 192 27.18 -6.95 0.54
N THR A 193 26.76 -5.71 0.81
CA THR A 193 25.42 -5.41 1.33
C THR A 193 24.34 -5.67 0.28
N ALA A 194 24.60 -5.31 -0.97
CA ALA A 194 23.70 -5.59 -2.09
C ALA A 194 23.55 -7.10 -2.32
N VAL A 195 24.66 -7.84 -2.32
CA VAL A 195 24.65 -9.30 -2.42
C VAL A 195 23.94 -9.94 -1.22
N ALA A 196 24.20 -9.47 -0.01
CA ALA A 196 23.54 -9.97 1.20
C ALA A 196 22.01 -9.82 1.13
N ALA A 197 21.51 -8.66 0.69
CA ALA A 197 20.08 -8.43 0.50
C ALA A 197 19.47 -9.38 -0.54
N ALA A 198 20.15 -9.59 -1.67
CA ALA A 198 19.69 -10.50 -2.72
C ALA A 198 19.69 -11.97 -2.26
N VAL A 199 20.75 -12.41 -1.59
CA VAL A 199 20.84 -13.77 -1.01
C VAL A 199 19.75 -13.97 0.04
N TYR A 200 19.51 -12.98 0.91
CA TYR A 200 18.43 -13.06 1.91
C TYR A 200 17.04 -13.16 1.27
N ALA A 201 16.78 -12.42 0.20
CA ALA A 201 15.56 -12.54 -0.59
C ALA A 201 15.41 -13.95 -1.21
N LEU A 202 16.49 -14.51 -1.77
CA LEU A 202 16.47 -15.88 -2.31
C LEU A 202 16.25 -16.94 -1.22
N LEU A 203 16.85 -16.79 -0.06
CA LEU A 203 16.65 -17.69 1.08
C LEU A 203 15.22 -17.65 1.58
N THR A 204 14.62 -16.47 1.68
CA THR A 204 13.22 -16.32 2.10
C THR A 204 12.26 -16.87 1.05
N PHE A 205 12.55 -16.73 -0.24
CA PHE A 205 11.81 -17.42 -1.30
C PHE A 205 11.91 -18.94 -1.20
N GLY A 206 13.12 -19.48 -1.03
CA GLY A 206 13.33 -20.91 -0.85
C GLY A 206 12.60 -21.47 0.38
N GLY A 207 12.70 -20.77 1.51
CA GLY A 207 11.97 -21.12 2.74
C GLY A 207 10.45 -21.08 2.54
N MET A 208 9.94 -20.06 1.83
CA MET A 208 8.53 -19.99 1.45
C MET A 208 8.11 -21.18 0.59
N CYS A 209 8.90 -21.58 -0.42
CA CYS A 209 8.57 -22.72 -1.28
C CYS A 209 8.58 -24.07 -0.55
N LEU A 210 9.41 -24.23 0.48
CA LEU A 210 9.47 -25.44 1.30
C LEU A 210 8.31 -25.52 2.30
N ILE A 211 7.94 -24.39 2.91
CA ILE A 211 6.86 -24.29 3.92
C ILE A 211 5.48 -24.19 3.26
N ALA A 212 5.43 -23.79 1.99
CA ALA A 212 4.22 -23.69 1.20
C ALA A 212 3.46 -25.02 1.12
N ASP A 213 2.40 -25.12 1.93
CA ASP A 213 1.45 -26.22 1.90
C ASP A 213 0.77 -26.33 0.51
N LYS A 214 0.16 -27.48 0.19
CA LYS A 214 -0.50 -27.75 -1.11
C LYS A 214 -1.52 -26.67 -1.49
N GLY A 215 -2.11 -25.99 -0.50
CA GLY A 215 -3.01 -24.85 -0.68
C GLY A 215 -2.32 -23.60 -1.27
N PHE A 216 -1.07 -23.32 -0.91
CA PHE A 216 -0.31 -22.19 -1.48
C PHE A 216 0.06 -22.45 -2.94
N ARG A 217 0.48 -23.68 -3.27
CA ARG A 217 0.74 -24.09 -4.67
C ARG A 217 -0.51 -23.95 -5.55
N LYS A 218 -1.71 -24.24 -5.00
CA LYS A 218 -2.98 -24.08 -5.70
C LYS A 218 -3.34 -22.62 -5.93
N GLU A 219 -3.08 -21.74 -4.96
CA GLU A 219 -3.33 -20.30 -5.07
C GLU A 219 -2.31 -19.60 -6.00
N MET A 220 -1.04 -20.01 -5.97
CA MET A 220 -0.04 -19.56 -6.95
C MET A 220 -0.43 -19.96 -8.37
N LYS A 221 -0.84 -21.22 -8.60
CA LYS A 221 -1.36 -21.66 -9.91
C LYS A 221 -2.58 -20.83 -10.34
N ARG A 222 -3.49 -20.54 -9.42
CA ARG A 222 -4.68 -19.73 -9.70
C ARG A 222 -4.34 -18.28 -10.08
N ARG A 223 -3.33 -17.67 -9.43
CA ARG A 223 -2.94 -16.27 -9.68
C ARG A 223 -1.99 -16.08 -10.86
N LEU A 224 -1.19 -17.10 -11.17
CA LEU A 224 -0.21 -17.07 -12.26
C LEU A 224 -0.73 -17.67 -13.58
N HIS A 225 -1.99 -18.12 -13.63
CA HIS A 225 -2.68 -18.63 -14.83
C HIS A 225 -1.77 -19.35 -15.84
N PHE A 226 -1.40 -20.59 -15.48
CA PHE A 226 -0.96 -21.65 -16.40
C PHE A 226 -1.78 -22.91 -16.12
#